data_AF-A0A958NA57-F1
#
_entry.id   AF-A0A958NA57-F1
#
_cell.length_a   1.000
_cell.length_b   1.000
_cell.length_c   1.000
_cell.angle_alpha   90.00
_cell.angle_beta   90.00
_cell.angle_gamma   90.00
#
_symmetry.space_group_name_H-M   'P 1'
#
loop_
_entity.id
_entity.type
_entity.pdbx_description
1 polymer ?
#
loop_
_entity_poly.entity_id
_entity_poly.type
_entity_poly.pdbx_seq_one_letter_code
_entity_poly.pdbx_strand_id
1 'polypeptide(L)'
;TFEKYVSPSVVNEILKDPENLQLGGKKERMSVLFSDIRSFTTISEKLDPKVLGDFLNEYLTPMTHLVFQNRGTLDKYMGDAVMAFFGAPINYPEHAKMACKTALAMIQKLDELNIEFEKKGYPKIAIGVGVNTGEMSVGNMGSDIVRSYTVMGDAVNLGSRLEGINKEYGTQIIISEFTFGDVKNDFITREVDWVRVKGKLEPVRIFELIGEKVSSSDQAQVIELFKDGFTRYHDRNFNEALNLFEKALSIDPKDAPSQLYLKRCSNYADTPPPTDWDGVFEMKTK
;
A
#
# COMPACT_ATOMS: atom_id res chain seq x y z
N THR A 1 -6.56 -9.37 29.02
CA THR A 1 -7.18 -8.02 29.07
C THR A 1 -6.22 -6.92 28.63
N PHE A 2 -4.90 -7.00 28.92
CA PHE A 2 -3.87 -6.11 28.37
C PHE A 2 -3.39 -6.52 26.96
N GLU A 3 -3.35 -7.84 26.68
CA GLU A 3 -2.99 -8.44 25.37
C GLU A 3 -3.86 -8.00 24.18
N LYS A 4 -5.03 -7.38 24.43
CA LYS A 4 -5.91 -6.87 23.37
C LYS A 4 -5.52 -5.46 22.89
N TYR A 5 -4.63 -4.78 23.60
CA TYR A 5 -4.28 -3.38 23.34
C TYR A 5 -2.86 -3.20 22.82
N VAL A 6 -2.07 -4.28 22.77
CA VAL A 6 -0.67 -4.27 22.36
C VAL A 6 -0.40 -5.53 21.54
N SER A 7 0.32 -5.40 20.42
CA SER A 7 0.68 -6.54 19.57
C SER A 7 1.32 -7.67 20.40
N PRO A 8 0.98 -8.96 20.18
CA PRO A 8 1.55 -10.07 20.93
C PRO A 8 3.09 -10.12 20.89
N SER A 9 3.68 -9.74 19.77
CA SER A 9 5.15 -9.62 19.61
C SER A 9 5.75 -8.62 20.60
N VAL A 10 5.08 -7.47 20.78
CA VAL A 10 5.51 -6.42 21.70
C VAL A 10 5.32 -6.88 23.14
N VAL A 11 4.18 -7.46 23.50
CA VAL A 11 3.94 -7.99 24.86
C VAL A 11 5.02 -8.99 25.25
N ASN A 12 5.37 -9.92 24.35
CA ASN A 12 6.40 -10.92 24.61
C ASN A 12 7.78 -10.31 24.82
N GLU A 13 8.14 -9.27 24.08
CA GLU A 13 9.42 -8.58 24.28
C GLU A 13 9.43 -7.74 25.56
N ILE A 14 8.32 -7.07 25.90
CA ILE A 14 8.13 -6.38 27.19
C ILE A 14 8.35 -7.32 28.37
N LEU A 15 7.82 -8.55 28.29
CA LEU A 15 7.96 -9.54 29.35
C LEU A 15 9.39 -10.09 29.47
N LYS A 16 10.18 -10.09 28.40
CA LYS A 16 11.57 -10.56 28.41
C LYS A 16 12.53 -9.54 29.01
N ASP A 17 12.34 -8.26 28.69
CA ASP A 17 13.21 -7.20 29.15
C ASP A 17 12.43 -5.89 29.34
N PRO A 18 11.89 -5.65 30.55
CA PRO A 18 11.16 -4.43 30.88
C PRO A 18 12.03 -3.16 30.81
N GLU A 19 13.36 -3.27 30.89
CA GLU A 19 14.27 -2.12 30.86
C GLU A 19 14.61 -1.66 29.43
N ASN A 20 14.43 -2.52 28.43
CA ASN A 20 14.56 -2.15 27.01
C ASN A 20 13.44 -1.20 26.51
N LEU A 21 12.48 -0.86 27.39
CA LEU A 21 11.37 0.07 27.15
C LEU A 21 11.71 1.55 27.45
N GLN A 22 12.98 1.94 27.50
CA GLN A 22 13.33 3.36 27.68
C GLN A 22 12.73 4.24 26.57
N LEU A 23 12.39 5.49 26.94
CA LEU A 23 11.91 6.49 25.98
C LEU A 23 12.97 6.74 24.91
N GLY A 24 12.56 6.63 23.65
CA GLY A 24 13.46 6.75 22.52
C GLY A 24 13.23 5.63 21.52
N GLY A 25 13.62 5.87 20.27
CA GLY A 25 13.54 4.88 19.21
C GLY A 25 14.91 4.56 18.64
N LYS A 26 15.15 3.28 18.37
CA LYS A 26 16.32 2.82 17.61
C LYS A 26 16.03 3.02 16.12
N LYS A 27 17.04 3.46 15.37
CA LYS A 27 16.95 3.49 13.90
C LYS A 27 17.16 2.08 13.37
N GLU A 28 16.16 1.56 12.65
CA GLU A 28 16.23 0.27 11.99
C GLU A 28 15.66 0.36 10.57
N ARG A 29 16.20 -0.45 9.65
CA ARG A 29 15.61 -0.63 8.32
C ARG A 29 14.51 -1.67 8.44
N MET A 30 13.29 -1.27 8.11
CA MET A 30 12.08 -2.04 8.34
C MET A 30 11.08 -1.80 7.20
N SER A 31 9.95 -2.50 7.21
CA SER A 31 8.83 -2.22 6.30
C SER A 31 7.61 -1.77 7.06
N VAL A 32 6.91 -0.78 6.51
CA VAL A 32 5.62 -0.31 7.00
C VAL A 32 4.54 -0.65 5.98
N LEU A 33 3.35 -0.98 6.47
CA LEU A 33 2.14 -1.20 5.69
C LEU A 33 1.05 -0.26 6.22
N PHE A 34 0.43 0.46 5.30
CA PHE A 34 -0.80 1.21 5.53
C PHE A 34 -1.90 0.62 4.65
N SER A 35 -3.10 0.49 5.20
CA SER A 35 -4.28 0.14 4.43
C SER A 35 -5.45 0.98 4.88
N ASP A 36 -6.29 1.44 3.96
CA ASP A 36 -7.48 2.25 4.27
C ASP A 36 -8.68 1.84 3.40
N ILE A 37 -9.91 1.99 3.91
CA ILE A 37 -11.11 1.67 3.12
C ILE A 37 -11.44 2.84 2.21
N ARG A 38 -11.60 2.55 0.92
CA ARG A 38 -11.97 3.54 -0.07
C ARG A 38 -13.34 4.13 0.23
N SER A 39 -13.39 5.47 0.25
CA SER A 39 -14.63 6.23 0.44
C SER A 39 -15.34 5.90 1.76
N PHE A 40 -14.58 5.56 2.81
CA PHE A 40 -15.14 5.20 4.11
C PHE A 40 -16.01 6.30 4.73
N THR A 41 -15.66 7.58 4.56
CA THR A 41 -16.49 8.70 5.03
C THR A 41 -17.92 8.61 4.48
N THR A 42 -18.08 8.30 3.20
CA THR A 42 -19.41 8.14 2.59
C THR A 42 -20.15 6.90 3.09
N ILE A 43 -19.42 5.86 3.52
CA ILE A 43 -19.99 4.65 4.11
C ILE A 43 -20.46 4.93 5.55
N SER A 44 -19.62 5.57 6.36
CA SER A 44 -19.89 5.85 7.78
C SER A 44 -21.04 6.82 7.98
N GLU A 45 -21.25 7.76 7.05
CA GLU A 45 -22.41 8.67 7.07
C GLU A 45 -23.75 7.97 6.81
N LYS A 46 -23.75 6.78 6.20
CA LYS A 46 -24.97 6.04 5.82
C LYS A 46 -25.36 4.95 6.81
N LEU A 47 -24.43 4.52 7.67
CA LEU A 47 -24.66 3.44 8.61
C LEU A 47 -24.99 3.99 10.00
N ASP A 48 -25.88 3.31 10.71
CA ASP A 48 -26.10 3.57 12.13
C ASP A 48 -24.78 3.35 12.91
N PRO A 49 -24.44 4.17 13.93
CA PRO A 49 -23.16 4.06 14.64
C PRO A 49 -22.87 2.68 15.23
N LYS A 50 -23.89 1.95 15.68
CA LYS A 50 -23.70 0.59 16.21
C LYS A 50 -23.37 -0.39 15.09
N VAL A 51 -24.12 -0.32 13.98
CA VAL A 51 -23.90 -1.15 12.80
C VAL A 51 -22.52 -0.87 12.19
N LEU A 52 -22.10 0.40 12.16
CA LEU A 52 -20.77 0.81 11.71
C LEU A 52 -19.66 0.18 12.57
N GLY A 53 -19.83 0.15 13.89
CA GLY A 53 -18.89 -0.49 14.81
C GLY A 53 -18.77 -1.99 14.58
N ASP A 54 -19.90 -2.68 14.41
CA ASP A 54 -19.91 -4.12 14.11
C ASP A 54 -19.27 -4.42 12.75
N PHE A 55 -19.62 -3.64 11.72
CA PHE A 55 -19.02 -3.70 10.38
C PHE A 55 -17.50 -3.52 10.40
N LEU A 56 -17.02 -2.47 11.09
CA LEU A 56 -15.58 -2.21 11.23
C LEU A 56 -14.87 -3.35 11.95
N ASN A 57 -15.46 -3.89 13.02
CA ASN A 57 -14.85 -5.02 13.73
C ASN A 57 -14.75 -6.28 12.85
N GLU A 58 -15.78 -6.55 12.04
CA GLU A 58 -15.77 -7.67 11.09
C GLU A 58 -14.71 -7.51 9.98
N TYR A 59 -14.36 -6.27 9.62
CA TYR A 59 -13.26 -5.98 8.71
C TYR A 59 -11.88 -5.99 9.40
N LEU A 60 -11.70 -5.23 10.47
CA LEU A 60 -10.39 -5.03 11.12
C LEU A 60 -9.84 -6.32 11.76
N THR A 61 -10.71 -7.19 12.25
CA THR A 61 -10.30 -8.44 12.91
C THR A 61 -9.51 -9.37 11.97
N PRO A 62 -10.04 -9.80 10.81
CA PRO A 62 -9.28 -10.64 9.88
C PRO A 62 -8.05 -9.92 9.31
N MET A 63 -8.12 -8.61 9.03
CA MET A 63 -6.94 -7.85 8.54
C MET A 63 -5.79 -7.88 9.57
N THR A 64 -6.12 -7.73 10.84
CA THR A 64 -5.14 -7.81 11.94
C THR A 64 -4.58 -9.21 12.13
N HIS A 65 -5.41 -10.25 11.97
CA HIS A 65 -4.91 -11.62 11.97
C HIS A 65 -3.88 -11.87 10.87
N LEU A 66 -4.07 -11.31 9.67
CA LEU A 66 -3.10 -11.45 8.58
C LEU A 66 -1.77 -10.75 8.88
N VAL A 67 -1.80 -9.59 9.54
CA VAL A 67 -0.58 -8.92 10.04
C VAL A 67 0.19 -9.85 10.97
N PHE A 68 -0.48 -10.42 11.98
CA PHE A 68 0.16 -11.30 12.96
C PHE A 68 0.64 -12.63 12.36
N GLN A 69 -0.13 -13.23 11.45
CA GLN A 69 0.26 -14.46 10.75
C GLN A 69 1.56 -14.29 9.96
N ASN A 70 1.77 -13.09 9.40
CA ASN A 70 3.01 -12.73 8.70
C ASN A 70 4.04 -12.04 9.62
N ARG A 71 3.91 -12.21 10.95
CA ARG A 71 4.86 -11.71 11.96
C ARG A 71 5.04 -10.19 11.95
N GLY A 72 4.04 -9.47 11.44
CA GLY A 72 3.95 -8.03 11.58
C GLY A 72 3.53 -7.64 13.00
N THR A 73 3.84 -6.40 13.34
CA THR A 73 3.41 -5.75 14.56
C THR A 73 2.34 -4.73 14.16
N LEU A 74 1.11 -4.91 14.67
CA LEU A 74 0.07 -3.90 14.54
C LEU A 74 0.49 -2.68 15.38
N ASP A 75 0.55 -1.52 14.75
CA ASP A 75 0.87 -0.26 15.44
C ASP A 75 -0.41 0.34 16.01
N LYS A 76 -1.36 0.68 15.14
CA LYS A 76 -2.62 1.33 15.51
C LYS A 76 -3.66 1.23 14.40
N TYR A 77 -4.91 1.47 14.78
CA TYR A 77 -5.98 1.84 13.86
C TYR A 77 -6.12 3.36 13.82
N MET A 78 -6.47 3.92 12.67
CA MET A 78 -6.81 5.34 12.51
C MET A 78 -8.16 5.43 11.80
N GLY A 79 -9.24 5.26 12.56
CA GLY A 79 -10.56 5.03 11.99
C GLY A 79 -10.62 3.61 11.40
N ASP A 80 -10.83 3.53 10.10
CA ASP A 80 -10.82 2.31 9.29
C ASP A 80 -9.44 1.92 8.78
N ALA A 81 -8.46 2.82 8.87
CA ALA A 81 -7.10 2.56 8.43
C ALA A 81 -6.34 1.63 9.39
N VAL A 82 -5.59 0.69 8.82
CA VAL A 82 -4.66 -0.21 9.51
C VAL A 82 -3.23 0.25 9.27
N MET A 83 -2.47 0.49 10.34
CA MET A 83 -1.03 0.72 10.28
C MET A 83 -0.30 -0.43 10.97
N ALA A 84 0.61 -1.07 10.24
CA ALA A 84 1.46 -2.14 10.75
C ALA A 84 2.90 -1.97 10.28
N PHE A 85 3.85 -2.57 10.99
CA PHE A 85 5.25 -2.62 10.58
C PHE A 85 5.86 -4.00 10.79
N PHE A 86 6.94 -4.27 10.08
CA PHE A 86 7.61 -5.56 10.00
C PHE A 86 9.12 -5.37 10.20
N GLY A 87 9.74 -6.31 10.90
CA GLY A 87 11.16 -6.24 11.24
C GLY A 87 11.46 -5.72 12.65
N ALA A 88 10.42 -5.41 13.44
CA ALA A 88 10.53 -5.13 14.87
C ALA A 88 9.25 -5.58 15.61
N PRO A 89 9.31 -5.87 16.92
CA PRO A 89 10.50 -5.81 17.78
C PRO A 89 11.49 -6.95 17.51
N ILE A 90 11.04 -8.00 16.81
CA ILE A 90 11.90 -9.08 16.34
C ILE A 90 12.43 -8.72 14.95
N ASN A 91 13.74 -8.73 14.80
CA ASN A 91 14.39 -8.52 13.51
C ASN A 91 14.12 -9.71 12.58
N TYR A 92 13.51 -9.43 11.44
CA TYR A 92 13.31 -10.38 10.35
C TYR A 92 13.90 -9.79 9.07
N PRO A 93 15.00 -10.35 8.52
CA PRO A 93 15.58 -9.85 7.27
C PRO A 93 14.60 -9.81 6.09
N GLU A 94 13.63 -10.73 6.09
CA GLU A 94 12.57 -10.85 5.08
C GLU A 94 11.36 -9.92 5.34
N HIS A 95 11.50 -8.86 6.16
CA HIS A 95 10.38 -8.01 6.57
C HIS A 95 9.60 -7.40 5.40
N ALA A 96 10.27 -7.06 4.29
CA ALA A 96 9.63 -6.54 3.08
C ALA A 96 8.73 -7.58 2.42
N LYS A 97 9.21 -8.82 2.32
CA LYS A 97 8.44 -9.95 1.79
C LYS A 97 7.22 -10.27 2.66
N MET A 98 7.39 -10.22 3.98
CA MET A 98 6.28 -10.42 4.93
C MET A 98 5.19 -9.34 4.78
N ALA A 99 5.59 -8.07 4.61
CA ALA A 99 4.66 -6.98 4.35
C ALA A 99 3.90 -7.15 3.03
N CYS A 100 4.59 -7.51 1.95
CA CYS A 100 3.96 -7.78 0.64
C CYS A 100 2.99 -8.97 0.69
N LYS A 101 3.35 -10.06 1.38
CA LYS A 101 2.42 -11.20 1.61
C LYS A 101 1.19 -10.79 2.38
N THR A 102 1.36 -9.95 3.40
CA THR A 102 0.23 -9.41 4.17
C THR A 102 -0.70 -8.59 3.27
N ALA A 103 -0.16 -7.69 2.46
CA ALA A 103 -0.93 -6.86 1.54
C ALA A 103 -1.75 -7.72 0.56
N LEU A 104 -1.13 -8.71 -0.09
CA LEU A 104 -1.82 -9.63 -1.00
C LEU A 104 -2.93 -10.43 -0.28
N ALA A 105 -2.63 -10.94 0.91
CA ALA A 105 -3.62 -11.68 1.69
C ALA A 105 -4.78 -10.81 2.15
N MET A 106 -4.56 -9.52 2.43
CA MET A 106 -5.62 -8.56 2.79
C MET A 106 -6.60 -8.38 1.63
N ILE A 107 -6.11 -8.25 0.38
CA ILE A 107 -6.97 -8.15 -0.81
C ILE A 107 -7.80 -9.43 -0.99
N GLN A 108 -7.16 -10.59 -0.97
CA GLN A 108 -7.88 -11.86 -1.09
C GLN A 108 -8.93 -12.03 0.02
N LYS A 109 -8.58 -11.67 1.25
CA LYS A 109 -9.52 -11.78 2.37
C LYS A 109 -10.69 -10.80 2.26
N LEU A 110 -10.45 -9.62 1.70
CA LEU A 110 -11.49 -8.64 1.45
C LEU A 110 -12.52 -9.14 0.43
N ASP A 111 -12.08 -9.86 -0.60
CA ASP A 111 -13.00 -10.46 -1.57
C ASP A 111 -13.95 -11.47 -0.91
N GLU A 112 -13.43 -12.30 0.00
CA GLU A 112 -14.25 -13.21 0.82
C GLU A 112 -15.22 -12.45 1.73
N LEU A 113 -14.74 -11.40 2.41
CA LEU A 113 -15.56 -10.59 3.32
C LEU A 113 -16.68 -9.87 2.57
N ASN A 114 -16.41 -9.37 1.37
CA ASN A 114 -17.42 -8.69 0.55
C ASN A 114 -18.59 -9.61 0.18
N ILE A 115 -18.35 -10.90 -0.03
CA ILE A 115 -19.42 -11.90 -0.25
C ILE A 115 -20.28 -12.06 1.01
N GLU A 116 -19.65 -12.08 2.19
CA GLU A 116 -20.37 -12.19 3.46
C GLU A 116 -21.09 -10.88 3.84
N PHE A 117 -20.49 -9.74 3.54
CA PHE A 117 -21.08 -8.42 3.74
C PHE A 117 -22.34 -8.25 2.91
N GLU A 118 -22.32 -8.67 1.64
CA GLU A 118 -23.51 -8.66 0.79
C GLU A 118 -24.66 -9.48 1.39
N LYS A 119 -24.38 -10.68 1.92
CA LYS A 119 -25.40 -11.52 2.59
C LYS A 119 -25.98 -10.86 3.85
N LYS A 120 -25.20 -10.02 4.53
CA LYS A 120 -25.62 -9.27 5.73
C LYS A 120 -26.27 -7.92 5.41
N GLY A 121 -26.31 -7.51 4.14
CA GLY A 121 -26.79 -6.19 3.72
C GLY A 121 -25.81 -5.05 4.00
N TYR A 122 -24.53 -5.36 4.26
CA TYR A 122 -23.46 -4.39 4.39
C TYR A 122 -22.96 -3.92 3.02
N PRO A 123 -22.39 -2.71 2.93
CA PRO A 123 -21.82 -2.22 1.68
C PRO A 123 -20.59 -3.06 1.28
N LYS A 124 -20.47 -3.30 -0.03
CA LYS A 124 -19.21 -3.79 -0.61
C LYS A 124 -18.14 -2.70 -0.47
N ILE A 125 -16.95 -3.10 -0.05
CA ILE A 125 -15.81 -2.20 0.14
C ILE A 125 -14.60 -2.60 -0.70
N ALA A 126 -13.71 -1.64 -0.90
CA ALA A 126 -12.41 -1.81 -1.52
C ALA A 126 -11.37 -1.10 -0.65
N ILE A 127 -10.13 -1.56 -0.67
CA ILE A 127 -9.04 -0.95 0.13
C ILE A 127 -7.90 -0.48 -0.78
N GLY A 128 -7.19 0.55 -0.35
CA GLY A 128 -5.84 0.83 -0.80
C GLY A 128 -4.85 0.20 0.18
N VAL A 129 -3.70 -0.24 -0.32
CA VAL A 129 -2.57 -0.70 0.51
C VAL A 129 -1.28 -0.08 0.01
N GLY A 130 -0.54 0.57 0.91
CA GLY A 130 0.77 1.14 0.65
C GLY A 130 1.84 0.41 1.47
N VAL A 131 2.90 -0.06 0.82
CA VAL A 131 4.05 -0.67 1.50
C VAL A 131 5.33 0.09 1.17
N ASN A 132 6.09 0.44 2.20
CA ASN A 132 7.41 1.04 2.00
C ASN A 132 8.45 0.43 2.93
N THR A 133 9.67 0.29 2.41
CA THR A 133 10.85 -0.13 3.15
C THR A 133 11.82 1.04 3.30
N GLY A 134 12.40 1.20 4.49
CA GLY A 134 13.44 2.21 4.71
C GLY A 134 13.85 2.31 6.18
N GLU A 135 14.77 3.23 6.45
CA GLU A 135 15.14 3.56 7.83
C GLU A 135 13.99 4.26 8.54
N MET A 136 13.62 3.75 9.70
CA MET A 136 12.62 4.32 10.58
C MET A 136 13.07 4.19 12.04
N SER A 137 12.60 5.10 12.89
CA SER A 137 12.84 5.05 14.33
C SER A 137 11.73 4.22 14.95
N VAL A 138 12.08 3.13 15.64
CA VAL A 138 11.16 2.22 16.32
C VAL A 138 11.41 2.23 17.83
N GLY A 139 10.36 2.34 18.63
CA GLY A 139 10.47 2.31 20.09
C GLY A 139 9.24 2.85 20.79
N ASN A 140 9.35 3.11 22.10
CA ASN A 140 8.28 3.74 22.85
C ASN A 140 8.28 5.24 22.59
N MET A 141 7.20 5.73 22.00
CA MET A 141 7.00 7.14 21.70
C MET A 141 5.66 7.61 22.26
N GLY A 142 5.56 8.91 22.52
CA GLY A 142 4.38 9.52 23.12
C GLY A 142 4.78 10.53 24.20
N SER A 143 3.88 10.75 25.15
CA SER A 143 4.14 11.59 26.31
C SER A 143 4.61 10.74 27.50
N ASP A 144 4.97 11.40 28.60
CA ASP A 144 5.22 10.72 29.87
C ASP A 144 3.97 10.05 30.47
N ILE A 145 2.77 10.37 29.94
CA ILE A 145 1.49 9.86 30.42
C ILE A 145 1.01 8.69 29.55
N VAL A 146 1.11 8.82 28.23
CA VAL A 146 0.65 7.82 27.25
C VAL A 146 1.79 7.51 26.29
N ARG A 147 2.17 6.22 26.25
CA ARG A 147 3.23 5.70 25.39
C ARG A 147 2.67 4.61 24.48
N SER A 148 3.23 4.51 23.28
CA SER A 148 2.95 3.43 22.34
C SER A 148 4.25 2.97 21.71
N TYR A 149 4.39 1.65 21.55
CA TYR A 149 5.47 1.08 20.75
C TYR A 149 5.12 1.26 19.27
N THR A 150 5.82 2.14 18.58
CA THR A 150 5.43 2.65 17.25
C THR A 150 6.67 2.98 16.40
N VAL A 151 6.44 3.27 15.13
CA VAL A 151 7.48 3.71 14.19
C VAL A 151 7.26 5.15 13.73
N MET A 152 8.35 5.90 13.54
CA MET A 152 8.33 7.24 12.97
C MET A 152 9.46 7.44 11.96
N GLY A 153 9.26 8.36 11.01
CA GLY A 153 10.27 8.79 10.06
C GLY A 153 9.73 8.96 8.64
N ASP A 154 10.57 9.46 7.74
CA ASP A 154 10.17 9.74 6.36
C ASP A 154 9.77 8.47 5.59
N ALA A 155 10.35 7.32 5.93
CA ALA A 155 9.94 6.04 5.36
C ALA A 155 8.51 5.66 5.77
N VAL A 156 8.10 6.00 6.99
CA VAL A 156 6.72 5.79 7.47
C VAL A 156 5.75 6.68 6.70
N ASN A 157 6.09 7.97 6.56
CA ASN A 157 5.28 8.94 5.83
C ASN A 157 5.14 8.58 4.34
N LEU A 158 6.19 8.03 3.72
CA LEU A 158 6.11 7.54 2.33
C LEU A 158 5.11 6.39 2.23
N GLY A 159 5.18 5.38 3.11
CA GLY A 159 4.23 4.27 3.12
C GLY A 159 2.77 4.72 3.20
N SER A 160 2.45 5.67 4.07
CA SER A 160 1.10 6.23 4.19
C SER A 160 0.62 6.91 2.91
N ARG A 161 1.51 7.53 2.14
CA ARG A 161 1.15 8.19 0.86
C ARG A 161 0.96 7.19 -0.28
N LEU A 162 1.72 6.10 -0.26
CA LEU A 162 1.56 5.03 -1.24
C LEU A 162 0.21 4.34 -1.11
N GLU A 163 -0.38 4.32 0.10
CA GLU A 163 -1.74 3.82 0.29
C GLU A 163 -2.72 4.69 -0.52
N GLY A 164 -2.78 5.99 -0.24
CA GLY A 164 -3.72 6.91 -0.89
C GLY A 164 -3.53 7.02 -2.42
N ILE A 165 -2.30 6.86 -2.90
CA ILE A 165 -1.99 6.99 -4.33
C ILE A 165 -2.59 5.86 -5.19
N ASN A 166 -2.98 4.73 -4.58
CA ASN A 166 -3.70 3.67 -5.29
C ASN A 166 -4.94 4.17 -6.02
N LYS A 167 -5.60 5.20 -5.49
CA LYS A 167 -6.79 5.80 -6.11
C LYS A 167 -6.49 6.43 -7.48
N GLU A 168 -5.33 7.07 -7.62
CA GLU A 168 -4.94 7.77 -8.85
C GLU A 168 -4.67 6.79 -10.00
N TYR A 169 -4.11 5.61 -9.67
CA TYR A 169 -3.77 4.58 -10.66
C TYR A 169 -4.82 3.46 -10.79
N GLY A 170 -5.84 3.46 -9.92
CA GLY A 170 -6.84 2.41 -9.88
C GLY A 170 -6.32 1.04 -9.42
N THR A 171 -5.11 0.99 -8.86
CA THR A 171 -4.46 -0.22 -8.31
C THR A 171 -5.00 -0.53 -6.91
N GLN A 172 -4.69 -1.68 -6.33
CA GLN A 172 -5.05 -1.99 -4.92
C GLN A 172 -3.86 -1.97 -3.97
N ILE A 173 -2.67 -2.33 -4.45
CA ILE A 173 -1.45 -2.35 -3.65
C ILE A 173 -0.35 -1.62 -4.40
N ILE A 174 0.27 -0.64 -3.76
CA ILE A 174 1.46 0.04 -4.26
C ILE A 174 2.62 -0.14 -3.28
N ILE A 175 3.79 -0.43 -3.85
CA ILE A 175 5.05 -0.54 -3.13
C ILE A 175 6.06 0.47 -3.69
N SER A 176 6.96 0.96 -2.84
CA SER A 176 8.07 1.81 -3.30
C SER A 176 9.14 1.01 -4.03
N GLU A 177 10.01 1.71 -4.77
CA GLU A 177 11.22 1.10 -5.34
C GLU A 177 12.14 0.46 -4.29
N PHE A 178 12.11 0.95 -3.05
CA PHE A 178 12.91 0.38 -1.96
C PHE A 178 12.38 -0.99 -1.54
N THR A 179 11.05 -1.13 -1.44
CA THR A 179 10.42 -2.42 -1.18
C THR A 179 10.58 -3.35 -2.37
N PHE A 180 10.36 -2.85 -3.59
CA PHE A 180 10.57 -3.61 -4.82
C PHE A 180 12.00 -4.16 -4.91
N GLY A 181 13.01 -3.36 -4.60
CA GLY A 181 14.41 -3.78 -4.60
C GLY A 181 14.67 -5.03 -3.74
N ASP A 182 13.96 -5.15 -2.62
CA ASP A 182 14.09 -6.26 -1.67
C ASP A 182 13.26 -7.49 -2.07
N VAL A 183 12.24 -7.35 -2.94
CA VAL A 183 11.26 -8.42 -3.21
C VAL A 183 11.01 -8.73 -4.69
N LYS A 184 11.75 -8.11 -5.62
CA LYS A 184 11.55 -8.23 -7.08
C LYS A 184 11.58 -9.65 -7.63
N ASN A 185 12.21 -10.59 -6.93
CA ASN A 185 12.29 -12.00 -7.32
C ASN A 185 11.21 -12.86 -6.66
N ASP A 186 10.44 -12.32 -5.73
CA ASP A 186 9.43 -13.04 -4.94
C ASP A 186 8.00 -12.79 -5.44
N PHE A 187 7.77 -11.69 -6.15
CA PHE A 187 6.45 -11.26 -6.58
C PHE A 187 6.44 -10.71 -8.00
N ILE A 188 5.27 -10.81 -8.63
CA ILE A 188 4.94 -10.12 -9.86
C ILE A 188 4.54 -8.68 -9.53
N THR A 189 5.21 -7.75 -10.19
CA THR A 189 4.99 -6.32 -10.02
C THR A 189 4.99 -5.63 -11.38
N ARG A 190 4.46 -4.41 -11.41
CA ARG A 190 4.49 -3.52 -12.57
C ARG A 190 4.89 -2.13 -12.09
N GLU A 191 5.90 -1.53 -12.69
CA GLU A 191 6.21 -0.11 -12.45
C GLU A 191 5.07 0.73 -13.00
N VAL A 192 4.47 1.60 -12.18
CA VAL A 192 3.24 2.32 -12.56
C VAL A 192 3.43 3.81 -12.74
N ASP A 193 4.34 4.45 -12.01
CA ASP A 193 4.70 5.86 -12.19
C ASP A 193 5.96 6.25 -11.40
N TRP A 194 6.44 7.46 -11.66
CA TRP A 194 7.45 8.16 -10.87
C TRP A 194 6.75 9.30 -10.13
N VAL A 195 6.85 9.32 -8.80
CA VAL A 195 6.05 10.25 -7.99
C VAL A 195 6.91 11.13 -7.10
N ARG A 196 6.58 12.42 -7.05
CA ARG A 196 7.17 13.35 -6.08
C ARG A 196 6.20 13.53 -4.93
N VAL A 197 6.58 13.05 -3.76
CA VAL A 197 5.79 13.22 -2.54
C VAL A 197 6.10 14.59 -1.92
N LYS A 198 5.06 15.36 -1.55
CA LYS A 198 5.21 16.64 -0.85
C LYS A 198 6.27 16.60 0.25
N GLY A 199 7.32 17.42 0.12
CA GLY A 199 8.43 17.50 1.07
C GLY A 199 9.70 16.74 0.67
N LYS A 200 9.67 15.92 -0.39
CA LYS A 200 10.86 15.34 -1.01
C LYS A 200 11.15 15.99 -2.36
N LEU A 201 12.42 16.24 -2.61
CA LEU A 201 12.88 16.64 -3.93
C LEU A 201 12.92 15.41 -4.81
N GLU A 202 13.81 14.43 -4.61
CA GLU A 202 13.91 13.28 -5.52
C GLU A 202 12.59 12.51 -5.74
N PRO A 203 12.25 12.19 -7.01
CA PRO A 203 11.13 11.33 -7.33
C PRO A 203 11.38 9.91 -6.82
N VAL A 204 10.30 9.23 -6.47
CA VAL A 204 10.32 7.82 -6.05
C VAL A 204 9.55 7.02 -7.09
N ARG A 205 10.15 5.94 -7.58
CA ARG A 205 9.42 5.01 -8.46
C ARG A 205 8.48 4.15 -7.63
N ILE A 206 7.29 3.92 -8.16
CA ILE A 206 6.26 3.12 -7.50
C ILE A 206 5.84 1.96 -8.37
N PHE A 207 5.52 0.86 -7.71
CA PHE A 207 5.19 -0.41 -8.35
C PHE A 207 3.86 -0.90 -7.82
N GLU A 208 3.00 -1.36 -8.71
CA GLU A 208 1.84 -2.17 -8.33
C GLU A 208 2.33 -3.57 -7.95
N LEU A 209 1.90 -4.05 -6.78
CA LEU A 209 2.10 -5.45 -6.38
C LEU A 209 0.91 -6.28 -6.84
N ILE A 210 1.14 -7.15 -7.82
CA ILE A 210 0.07 -7.88 -8.54
C ILE A 210 -0.22 -9.24 -7.90
N GLY A 211 0.83 -9.97 -7.49
CA GLY A 211 0.67 -11.30 -6.92
C GLY A 211 1.99 -12.05 -6.75
N GLU A 212 1.94 -13.25 -6.17
CA GLU A 212 3.13 -14.12 -6.06
C GLU A 212 3.52 -14.75 -7.40
N LYS A 213 2.54 -14.92 -8.30
CA LYS A 213 2.70 -15.53 -9.62
C LYS A 213 1.79 -14.86 -10.62
N VAL A 214 2.14 -14.97 -11.89
CA VAL A 214 1.26 -14.60 -12.99
C VAL A 214 0.05 -15.52 -12.96
N SER A 215 -1.14 -14.94 -12.96
CA SER A 215 -2.41 -15.67 -12.89
C SER A 215 -2.87 -16.22 -14.25
N SER A 216 -2.47 -15.58 -15.36
CA SER A 216 -2.83 -15.97 -16.73
C SER A 216 -1.83 -15.45 -17.76
N SER A 217 -1.80 -16.06 -18.95
CA SER A 217 -0.98 -15.51 -20.05
C SER A 217 -1.41 -14.08 -20.42
N ASP A 218 -2.71 -13.78 -20.33
CA ASP A 218 -3.26 -12.47 -20.63
C ASP A 218 -2.71 -11.42 -19.66
N GLN A 219 -2.64 -11.73 -18.35
CA GLN A 219 -2.04 -10.84 -17.36
C GLN A 219 -0.57 -10.58 -17.66
N ALA A 220 0.22 -11.60 -18.02
CA ALA A 220 1.61 -11.39 -18.41
C ALA A 220 1.75 -10.48 -19.64
N GLN A 221 0.89 -10.67 -20.64
CA GLN A 221 0.90 -9.83 -21.85
C GLN A 221 0.54 -8.37 -21.52
N VAL A 222 -0.49 -8.14 -20.70
CA VAL A 222 -0.88 -6.79 -20.25
C VAL A 222 0.24 -6.09 -19.49
N ILE A 223 0.93 -6.80 -18.58
CA ILE A 223 2.07 -6.24 -17.83
C ILE A 223 3.20 -5.82 -18.78
N GLU A 224 3.56 -6.65 -19.76
CA GLU A 224 4.65 -6.34 -20.68
C GLU A 224 4.26 -5.21 -21.66
N LEU A 225 3.04 -5.23 -22.20
CA LEU A 225 2.51 -4.15 -23.04
C LEU A 225 2.47 -2.81 -22.29
N PHE A 226 2.06 -2.82 -21.02
CA PHE A 226 2.07 -1.63 -20.18
C PHE A 226 3.50 -1.12 -19.98
N LYS A 227 4.45 -2.00 -19.65
CA LYS A 227 5.86 -1.64 -19.44
C LYS A 227 6.47 -1.00 -20.69
N ASP A 228 6.22 -1.57 -21.87
CA ASP A 228 6.68 -0.98 -23.13
C ASP A 228 6.00 0.37 -23.37
N GLY A 229 4.68 0.47 -23.15
CA GLY A 229 3.92 1.71 -23.30
C GLY A 229 4.40 2.81 -22.36
N PHE A 230 4.68 2.46 -21.10
CA PHE A 230 5.22 3.35 -20.08
C PHE A 230 6.60 3.88 -20.47
N THR A 231 7.47 3.02 -21.01
CA THR A 231 8.77 3.43 -21.55
C THR A 231 8.59 4.48 -22.66
N ARG A 232 7.71 4.22 -23.64
CA ARG A 232 7.44 5.16 -24.73
C ARG A 232 6.79 6.45 -24.27
N TYR A 233 5.97 6.41 -23.23
CA TYR A 233 5.40 7.61 -22.62
C TYR A 233 6.50 8.52 -22.05
N HIS A 234 7.46 7.95 -21.31
CA HIS A 234 8.59 8.72 -20.77
C HIS A 234 9.56 9.22 -21.86
N ASP A 235 9.70 8.49 -22.96
CA ASP A 235 10.43 8.92 -24.16
C ASP A 235 9.68 9.99 -24.99
N ARG A 236 8.48 10.42 -24.57
CA ARG A 236 7.58 11.34 -25.29
C ARG A 236 7.09 10.80 -26.65
N ASN A 237 7.20 9.50 -26.87
CA ASN A 237 6.67 8.80 -28.04
C ASN A 237 5.18 8.45 -27.82
N PHE A 238 4.34 9.46 -27.61
CA PHE A 238 2.96 9.30 -27.15
C PHE A 238 2.09 8.47 -28.10
N ASN A 239 2.30 8.56 -29.42
CA ASN A 239 1.55 7.76 -30.39
C ASN A 239 1.86 6.26 -30.28
N GLU A 240 3.12 5.90 -30.03
CA GLU A 240 3.52 4.51 -29.84
C GLU A 240 3.04 3.98 -28.48
N ALA A 241 3.16 4.81 -27.44
CA ALA A 241 2.63 4.51 -26.11
C ALA A 241 1.11 4.26 -26.17
N LEU A 242 0.36 5.12 -26.88
CA LEU A 242 -1.09 5.00 -27.07
C LEU A 242 -1.44 3.64 -27.69
N ASN A 243 -0.79 3.25 -28.80
CA ASN A 243 -1.01 1.95 -29.45
C ASN A 243 -0.74 0.76 -28.50
N LEU A 244 0.25 0.86 -27.60
CA LEU A 244 0.58 -0.19 -26.64
C LEU A 244 -0.48 -0.30 -25.54
N PHE A 245 -0.97 0.84 -25.01
CA PHE A 245 -2.06 0.84 -24.04
C PHE A 245 -3.39 0.37 -24.64
N GLU A 246 -3.69 0.71 -25.90
CA GLU A 246 -4.86 0.15 -26.61
C GLU A 246 -4.78 -1.36 -26.76
N LYS A 247 -3.60 -1.90 -27.09
CA LYS A 247 -3.37 -3.35 -27.13
C LYS A 247 -3.59 -3.98 -25.76
N ALA A 248 -3.03 -3.39 -24.70
CA ALA A 248 -3.23 -3.87 -23.34
C ALA A 248 -4.74 -3.92 -22.98
N LEU A 249 -5.47 -2.86 -23.31
CA LEU A 249 -6.92 -2.75 -23.06
C LEU A 249 -7.78 -3.63 -23.96
N SER A 250 -7.28 -4.09 -25.11
CA SER A 250 -7.97 -5.09 -25.92
C SER A 250 -7.90 -6.50 -25.29
N ILE A 251 -6.90 -6.75 -24.44
CA ILE A 251 -6.73 -7.98 -23.66
C ILE A 251 -7.48 -7.86 -22.32
N ASP A 252 -7.23 -6.80 -21.56
CA ASP A 252 -7.94 -6.49 -20.32
C ASP A 252 -8.55 -5.08 -20.37
N PRO A 253 -9.82 -4.94 -20.77
CA PRO A 253 -10.50 -3.65 -20.82
C PRO A 253 -10.62 -2.95 -19.47
N LYS A 254 -10.40 -3.65 -18.35
CA LYS A 254 -10.53 -3.12 -16.99
C LYS A 254 -9.19 -2.70 -16.37
N ASP A 255 -8.07 -2.83 -17.08
CA ASP A 255 -6.76 -2.45 -16.56
C ASP A 255 -6.66 -0.93 -16.35
N ALA A 256 -6.89 -0.49 -15.12
CA ALA A 256 -7.00 0.93 -14.78
C ALA A 256 -5.71 1.74 -15.07
N PRO A 257 -4.49 1.21 -14.82
CA PRO A 257 -3.27 1.89 -15.25
C PRO A 257 -3.23 2.13 -16.77
N SER A 258 -3.54 1.12 -17.61
CA SER A 258 -3.57 1.34 -19.07
C SER A 258 -4.62 2.36 -19.49
N GLN A 259 -5.81 2.37 -18.86
CA GLN A 259 -6.84 3.39 -19.13
C GLN A 259 -6.35 4.80 -18.81
N LEU A 260 -5.67 4.97 -17.67
CA LEU A 260 -5.10 6.24 -17.24
C LEU A 260 -4.07 6.74 -18.27
N TYR A 261 -3.13 5.88 -18.65
CA TYR A 261 -2.07 6.27 -19.57
C TYR A 261 -2.57 6.47 -20.99
N LEU A 262 -3.57 5.72 -21.46
CA LEU A 262 -4.26 5.99 -22.72
C LEU A 262 -4.78 7.43 -22.76
N LYS A 263 -5.48 7.86 -21.69
CA LYS A 263 -5.99 9.24 -21.56
C LYS A 263 -4.87 10.28 -21.51
N ARG A 264 -3.80 10.02 -20.76
CA ARG A 264 -2.63 10.93 -20.69
C ARG A 264 -1.95 11.07 -22.04
N CYS A 265 -1.69 9.97 -22.74
CA CYS A 265 -1.09 9.95 -24.08
C CYS A 265 -1.97 10.70 -25.09
N SER A 266 -3.28 10.47 -25.09
CA SER A 266 -4.20 11.21 -25.97
C SER A 266 -4.12 12.72 -25.73
N ASN A 267 -4.13 13.16 -24.46
CA ASN A 267 -4.01 14.58 -24.14
C ASN A 267 -2.66 15.17 -24.58
N TYR A 268 -1.55 14.43 -24.42
CA TYR A 268 -0.22 14.91 -24.80
C TYR A 268 0.10 14.81 -26.28
N ALA A 269 -0.59 13.96 -27.03
CA ALA A 269 -0.54 13.97 -28.48
C ALA A 269 -1.14 15.28 -29.04
N ASP A 270 -2.22 15.76 -28.44
CA ASP A 270 -2.88 17.02 -28.83
C ASP A 270 -2.18 18.25 -28.24
N THR A 271 -1.72 18.17 -26.99
CA THR A 271 -1.07 19.26 -26.24
C THR A 271 0.20 18.75 -25.58
N PRO A 272 1.34 18.73 -26.29
CA PRO A 272 2.60 18.22 -25.77
C PRO A 272 3.03 18.92 -24.47
N PRO A 273 3.61 18.19 -23.51
CA PRO A 273 4.08 18.79 -22.28
C PRO A 273 5.29 19.73 -22.54
N PRO A 274 5.59 20.64 -21.61
CA PRO A 274 6.76 21.53 -21.68
C PRO A 274 8.08 20.78 -21.92
N THR A 275 9.08 21.46 -22.48
CA THR A 275 10.37 20.84 -22.79
C THR A 275 11.10 20.31 -21.56
N ASP A 276 10.89 20.92 -20.40
CA ASP A 276 11.44 20.56 -19.08
C ASP A 276 10.59 19.53 -18.31
N TRP A 277 9.55 18.97 -18.91
CA TRP A 277 8.74 17.92 -18.30
C TRP A 277 9.59 16.67 -17.98
N ASP A 278 9.62 16.30 -16.71
CA ASP A 278 10.42 15.21 -16.15
C ASP A 278 9.67 13.88 -16.06
N GLY A 279 8.41 13.83 -16.52
CA GLY A 279 7.58 12.63 -16.47
C GLY A 279 7.03 12.31 -15.08
N VAL A 280 7.32 13.12 -14.05
CA VAL A 280 7.00 12.82 -12.66
C VAL A 280 5.60 13.31 -12.32
N PHE A 281 4.81 12.46 -11.67
CA PHE A 281 3.54 12.85 -11.10
C PHE A 281 3.72 13.56 -9.76
N GLU A 282 3.20 14.78 -9.65
CA GLU A 282 3.16 15.53 -8.39
C GLU A 282 1.94 15.15 -7.56
N MET A 283 2.18 14.51 -6.41
CA MET A 283 1.11 14.18 -5.48
C MET A 283 0.68 15.45 -4.71
N LYS A 284 -0.44 16.05 -5.13
CA LYS A 284 -0.96 17.32 -4.56
C LYS A 284 -1.75 17.15 -3.26
N THR A 285 -2.21 15.94 -2.93
CA THR A 285 -3.06 15.66 -1.76
C THR A 285 -2.52 14.51 -0.91
N LYS A 286 -2.98 14.43 0.35
CA LYS A 286 -2.74 13.31 1.27
C LYS A 286 -3.62 12.14 0.90
#